data_AF-A0A947UG92-F1
#
_entry.id   AF-A0A947UG92-F1
#
_cell.length_a   1.000
_cell.length_b   1.000
_cell.length_c   1.000
_cell.angle_alpha   90.00
_cell.angle_beta   90.00
_cell.angle_gamma   90.00
#
_symmetry.space_group_name_H-M   'P 1'
#
loop_
_entity.id
_entity.type
_entity.pdbx_description
1 polymer ?
#
loop_
_entity_poly.entity_id
_entity_poly.type
_entity_poly.pdbx_seq_one_letter_code
_entity_poly.pdbx_strand_id
1 'polypeptide(L)' 'MSVECKACGAQVPADAKTCPGCGAVVSAKTKLLPLAAFMLVVILIIQSYMGKSEEAQSEAKPASPVSSAQQ' A
#
# COMPACT_ATOMS: atom_id res chain seq x y z
N MET A 1 16.17 24.65 -4.01
CA MET A 1 17.04 23.49 -3.74
C MET A 1 17.13 22.66 -5.01
N SER A 2 18.31 22.56 -5.62
CA SER A 2 18.57 21.68 -6.76
C SER A 2 19.27 20.40 -6.28
N VAL A 3 19.05 19.29 -6.99
CA VAL A 3 19.71 18.00 -6.78
C VAL A 3 20.46 17.63 -8.06
N GLU A 4 21.56 16.91 -7.94
CA GLU A 4 22.31 16.45 -9.10
C GLU A 4 21.66 15.20 -9.71
N CYS A 5 21.45 15.21 -11.01
CA CYS A 5 20.94 14.04 -11.73
C CYS A 5 21.99 12.93 -11.77
N LYS A 6 21.71 11.78 -11.15
CA LYS A 6 22.59 10.61 -11.16
C LYS A 6 22.87 10.02 -12.55
N ALA A 7 22.07 10.36 -13.57
CA ALA A 7 22.21 9.83 -14.91
C ALA A 7 23.13 10.69 -15.82
N CYS A 8 23.12 12.01 -15.66
CA CYS A 8 23.85 12.92 -16.55
C CYS A 8 24.66 14.02 -15.83
N GLY A 9 24.58 14.11 -14.50
CA GLY A 9 25.26 15.14 -13.71
C GLY A 9 24.63 16.54 -13.79
N ALA A 10 23.53 16.73 -14.53
CA ALA A 10 22.85 18.02 -14.60
C ALA A 10 22.19 18.39 -13.26
N GLN A 11 22.22 19.66 -12.89
CA GLN A 11 21.43 20.16 -11.77
C GLN A 11 19.95 20.17 -12.14
N VAL A 12 19.13 19.50 -11.34
CA VAL A 12 17.68 19.41 -11.52
C VAL A 12 16.94 19.89 -10.27
N PRO A 13 15.70 20.39 -10.39
CA PRO A 13 14.89 20.74 -9.22
C PRO A 13 14.63 19.50 -8.35
N ALA A 14 14.66 19.65 -7.03
CA ALA A 14 14.37 18.54 -6.10
C ALA A 14 12.96 17.93 -6.29
N ASP A 15 12.01 18.74 -6.77
CA ASP A 15 10.62 18.36 -7.02
C ASP A 15 10.36 17.89 -8.46
N ALA A 16 11.38 17.90 -9.34
CA ALA A 16 11.22 17.50 -10.73
C ALA A 16 11.06 15.98 -10.83
N LYS A 17 9.96 15.53 -11.46
CA LYS A 17 9.71 14.10 -11.73
C LYS A 17 10.64 13.53 -12.81
N THR A 18 11.19 14.40 -13.66
CA THR A 18 12.03 14.03 -14.81
C THR A 18 13.14 15.05 -14.98
N CYS A 19 14.35 14.58 -15.30
CA CYS A 19 15.49 15.42 -15.59
C CYS A 19 15.33 16.09 -16.98
N PRO A 20 15.37 17.44 -17.09
CA PRO A 20 15.32 18.12 -18.38
C PRO A 20 16.60 17.96 -19.22
N GLY A 21 17.72 17.57 -18.62
CA GLY A 21 18.99 17.40 -19.32
C GLY A 21 19.13 16.08 -20.07
N CYS A 22 18.49 15.00 -19.60
CA CYS A 22 18.62 13.67 -20.19
C CYS A 22 17.31 12.86 -20.28
N GLY A 23 16.22 13.34 -19.70
CA GLY A 23 14.94 12.63 -19.68
C GLY A 23 14.82 11.52 -18.61
N ALA A 24 15.82 11.31 -17.76
CA ALA A 24 15.76 10.30 -16.70
C ALA A 24 14.68 10.66 -15.66
N VAL A 25 13.93 9.65 -15.19
CA VAL A 25 12.90 9.82 -14.16
C VAL A 25 13.56 10.00 -12.79
N VAL A 26 13.29 11.14 -12.15
CA VAL A 26 13.81 11.51 -10.83
C VAL A 26 12.62 11.47 -9.86
N SER A 27 12.28 10.29 -9.38
CA SER A 27 11.07 10.10 -8.57
C SER A 27 11.22 10.73 -7.18
N ALA A 28 10.62 11.91 -6.98
CA ALA A 28 10.42 12.54 -5.69
C ALA A 28 9.44 11.72 -4.83
N LYS A 29 9.93 10.67 -4.14
CA LYS A 29 9.13 9.82 -3.23
C LYS A 29 8.88 10.45 -1.85
N THR A 30 8.80 11.78 -1.73
CA THR A 30 9.05 12.39 -0.41
C THR A 30 7.85 12.46 0.52
N LYS A 31 6.63 12.09 0.12
CA LYS A 31 5.47 12.15 1.03
C LYS A 31 4.52 10.97 1.00
N LEU A 32 4.54 10.14 -0.03
CA LEU A 32 3.61 9.03 -0.13
C LEU A 32 3.97 7.86 0.80
N LEU A 33 5.28 7.60 0.97
CA LEU A 33 5.77 6.52 1.84
C LEU A 33 5.53 6.78 3.34
N PRO A 34 5.89 7.95 3.91
CA PRO A 34 5.61 8.22 5.32
C PRO A 34 4.10 8.36 5.60
N LEU A 35 3.32 8.89 4.65
CA LEU A 35 1.87 9.02 4.81
C LEU A 35 1.16 7.66 4.76
N ALA A 36 1.58 6.76 3.86
CA ALA A 36 1.08 5.39 3.81
C ALA A 36 1.41 4.60 5.09
N ALA A 37 2.64 4.77 5.61
CA ALA A 37 3.04 4.17 6.88
C ALA A 37 2.20 4.69 8.06
N PHE A 38 1.94 6.01 8.12
CA PHE A 38 1.09 6.59 9.15
C PHE A 38 -0.36 6.08 9.07
N MET A 39 -0.94 5.99 7.87
CA MET A 39 -2.28 5.43 7.66
C MET A 39 -2.36 3.97 8.10
N LEU A 40 -1.37 3.13 7.78
CA LEU A 40 -1.34 1.74 8.26
C LEU A 40 -1.23 1.66 9.78
N VAL A 41 -0.36 2.45 10.41
CA VAL A 41 -0.22 2.46 11.88
C VAL A 41 -1.54 2.86 12.54
N VAL A 42 -2.22 3.89 12.04
CA VAL A 42 -3.53 4.32 12.56
C VAL A 42 -4.59 3.22 12.41
N ILE A 43 -4.65 2.54 11.27
CA ILE A 43 -5.58 1.42 11.04
C ILE A 43 -5.30 0.25 12.01
N LEU A 44 -4.04 -0.08 12.27
CA LEU A 44 -3.66 -1.13 13.23
C LEU A 44 -4.08 -0.76 14.67
N ILE A 45 -3.90 0.51 15.05
CA ILE A 45 -4.35 1.01 16.35
C ILE A 45 -5.88 0.88 16.44
N ILE A 46 -6.64 1.36 15.45
CA ILE A 46 -8.11 1.27 15.47
C ILE A 46 -8.59 -0.18 15.61
N GLN A 47 -7.99 -1.14 14.89
CA GLN A 47 -8.29 -2.57 15.05
C GLN A 47 -8.00 -3.08 16.46
N SER A 48 -6.91 -2.62 17.09
CA SER A 48 -6.61 -2.94 18.49
C SER A 48 -7.64 -2.40 19.48
N TYR A 49 -8.29 -1.26 19.17
CA TYR A 49 -9.31 -0.66 20.04
C TYR A 49 -10.73 -1.19 19.78
N MET A 50 -11.03 -1.67 18.56
CA MET A 50 -12.33 -2.27 18.19
C MET A 50 -12.36 -3.80 18.28
N GLY A 51 -11.30 -4.43 18.80
CA GLY A 51 -11.17 -5.89 19.00
C GLY A 51 -12.03 -6.47 20.14
N LYS A 52 -13.34 -6.18 20.12
CA LYS A 52 -14.39 -6.98 20.76
C LYS A 52 -15.56 -7.08 19.79
N SER A 53 -15.48 -8.05 18.88
CA SER A 53 -16.59 -8.79 18.25
C SER A 53 -16.00 -9.69 17.16
N GLU A 54 -15.67 -10.92 17.52
CA GLU A 54 -15.75 -12.04 16.58
C GLU A 54 -17.16 -12.10 15.96
N GLU A 55 -17.26 -12.76 14.79
CA GLU A 55 -18.51 -13.15 14.08
C GLU A 55 -19.10 -12.16 13.06
N ALA A 56 -18.45 -12.03 11.89
CA ALA A 56 -19.15 -11.83 10.61
C ALA A 56 -18.33 -12.37 9.41
N GLN A 57 -17.85 -13.60 9.54
CA GLN A 57 -17.74 -14.51 8.40
C GLN A 57 -18.81 -15.60 8.61
N SER A 58 -20.07 -15.17 8.57
CA SER A 58 -21.24 -16.04 8.45
C SER A 58 -21.46 -16.33 6.97
N GLU A 59 -21.58 -17.63 6.68
CA GLU A 59 -22.15 -18.25 5.49
C GLU A 59 -21.90 -17.64 4.08
N ALA A 60 -20.95 -18.25 3.35
CA ALA A 60 -21.27 -18.74 2.00
C ALA A 60 -21.27 -20.28 2.05
N LYS A 61 -22.32 -20.84 2.65
CA LYS A 61 -22.66 -22.25 2.54
C LYS A 61 -23.97 -22.34 1.75
N PRO A 62 -23.92 -22.81 0.50
CA PRO A 62 -25.05 -23.57 -0.01
C PRO A 62 -24.61 -24.96 -0.49
N ALA A 63 -25.49 -25.92 -0.23
CA ALA A 63 -25.55 -27.31 -0.71
C ALA A 63 -24.92 -28.40 0.19
N SER A 64 -25.71 -28.83 1.18
CA SER A 64 -25.99 -30.28 1.36
C SER A 64 -27.27 -30.58 0.54
N PRO A 65 -27.57 -31.81 0.02
CA PRO A 65 -27.47 -33.13 0.67
C PRO A 65 -26.91 -34.24 -0.27
N VAL A 66 -26.49 -35.44 0.15
CA VAL A 66 -27.36 -36.60 0.45
C VAL A 66 -26.48 -37.74 1.00
N SER A 67 -26.97 -38.28 2.11
CA SER A 67 -26.70 -39.60 2.71
C SER A 67 -26.57 -40.73 1.70
N SER A 68 -25.45 -41.46 1.66
CA SER A 68 -25.37 -42.89 1.22
C SER A 68 -23.98 -43.47 1.45
N ALA A 69 -23.75 -44.14 2.58
CA ALA A 69 -22.78 -45.24 2.73
C ALA A 69 -22.95 -45.90 4.10
N GLN A 70 -24.09 -46.57 4.29
CA GLN A 70 -24.25 -47.68 5.24
C GLN A 70 -24.53 -48.90 4.37
N GLN A 71 -23.52 -49.71 4.11
CA GLN A 71 -23.58 -51.17 3.95
C GLN A 71 -22.18 -51.76 3.84
#